data_AF-A0AA39GFP4-F1
#
_entry.id   AF-A0AA39GFP4-F1
#
_cell.length_a   1.000
_cell.length_b   1.000
_cell.length_c   1.000
_cell.angle_alpha   90.00
_cell.angle_beta   90.00
_cell.angle_gamma   90.00
#
_symmetry.space_group_name_H-M   'P 1'
#
loop_
_entity.id
_entity.type
_entity.pdbx_description
1 polymer ?
#
loop_
_entity_poly.entity_id
_entity_poly.type
_entity_poly.pdbx_seq_one_letter_code
_entity_poly.pdbx_strand_id
1 'polypeptide(L)'
;MASDAQQATRNLLARAHSPATVDRIFTDKIQYRSLQLRPSSPAPHISNARETRRKLRQQAKDKKKLKTKPLSSRQRRKLGLYDLPREGQKYEVYEGLNRLWQGYIREILGSEMYTGGPGAAAKLSSAEFHGAGVEVVRSRCPGRVGIKGVVVRDRKFVFEIVTKKRGVKVVPKEGTIFRVTVPVGEEKVDKESGRKTLEFDVLGDQMMLRSVDRANRKFKSHFLEGL
;
A
#
# COMPACT_ATOMS: atom_id res chain seq x y z
N MET A 1 -41.41 0.70 -64.94
CA MET A 1 -39.96 0.58 -64.65
C MET A 1 -39.76 -0.59 -63.71
N ALA A 2 -38.97 -1.60 -64.08
CA ALA A 2 -38.66 -2.72 -63.17
C ALA A 2 -37.93 -2.20 -61.93
N SER A 3 -38.19 -2.76 -60.74
CA SER A 3 -37.48 -2.31 -59.54
C SER A 3 -36.00 -2.69 -59.63
N ASP A 4 -35.12 -1.90 -59.02
CA ASP A 4 -33.67 -2.16 -59.01
C ASP A 4 -33.33 -3.59 -58.54
N ALA A 5 -34.10 -4.11 -57.59
CA ALA A 5 -33.96 -5.48 -57.09
C ALA A 5 -34.34 -6.54 -58.15
N GLN A 6 -35.37 -6.28 -58.96
CA GLN A 6 -35.78 -7.17 -60.05
C GLN A 6 -34.72 -7.17 -61.16
N GLN A 7 -34.14 -6.01 -61.47
CA GLN A 7 -33.06 -5.92 -62.46
C GLN A 7 -31.80 -6.63 -61.97
N ALA A 8 -31.43 -6.45 -60.71
CA ALA A 8 -30.28 -7.14 -60.11
C ALA A 8 -30.44 -8.67 -60.14
N THR A 9 -31.65 -9.17 -59.86
CA THR A 9 -31.94 -10.61 -59.89
C THR A 9 -31.85 -11.18 -61.30
N ARG A 10 -32.42 -10.50 -62.31
CA ARG A 10 -32.31 -10.89 -63.72
C ARG A 10 -30.85 -10.90 -64.19
N ASN A 11 -30.08 -9.87 -63.82
CA ASN A 11 -28.65 -9.79 -64.14
C ASN A 11 -27.87 -10.96 -63.53
N LEU A 12 -28.24 -11.42 -62.33
CA LEU A 12 -27.59 -12.56 -61.69
C LEU A 12 -27.89 -13.88 -62.41
N LEU A 13 -29.15 -14.11 -62.78
CA LEU A 13 -29.57 -15.29 -63.56
C LEU A 13 -28.92 -15.33 -64.94
N ALA A 14 -28.76 -14.18 -65.59
CA ALA A 14 -28.14 -14.05 -66.90
C ALA A 14 -26.65 -14.46 -66.93
N ARG A 15 -25.99 -14.59 -65.77
CA ARG A 15 -24.61 -15.10 -65.69
C ARG A 15 -24.53 -16.61 -65.98
N ALA A 16 -25.62 -17.36 -65.83
CA ALA A 16 -25.64 -18.81 -65.94
C ALA A 16 -26.65 -19.35 -66.96
N HIS A 17 -27.59 -18.54 -67.45
CA HIS A 17 -28.69 -18.97 -68.30
C HIS A 17 -28.94 -18.03 -69.49
N SER A 18 -29.51 -18.57 -70.57
CA SER A 18 -29.91 -17.78 -71.75
C SER A 18 -31.04 -16.80 -71.42
N PRO A 19 -31.18 -15.67 -72.16
CA PRO A 19 -32.16 -14.63 -71.84
C PRO A 19 -33.60 -15.16 -71.72
N ALA A 20 -34.03 -16.05 -72.62
CA ALA A 20 -35.35 -16.68 -72.56
C ALA A 20 -35.56 -17.55 -71.31
N THR A 21 -34.50 -18.24 -70.86
CA THR A 21 -34.53 -19.07 -69.65
C THR A 21 -34.54 -18.21 -68.38
N VAL A 22 -33.83 -17.09 -68.41
CA VAL A 22 -33.80 -16.09 -67.31
C VAL A 22 -35.20 -15.57 -67.05
N ASP A 23 -35.91 -15.13 -68.09
CA ASP A 23 -37.25 -14.59 -67.94
C ASP A 23 -38.21 -15.65 -67.40
N ARG A 24 -38.16 -16.88 -67.94
CA ARG A 24 -38.98 -18.00 -67.45
C ARG A 24 -38.72 -18.32 -65.98
N ILE A 25 -37.46 -18.42 -65.56
CA ILE A 25 -37.11 -18.70 -64.16
C ILE A 25 -37.57 -17.56 -63.26
N PHE A 26 -37.40 -16.31 -63.69
CA PHE A 26 -37.79 -15.15 -62.92
C PHE A 26 -39.30 -15.08 -62.73
N THR A 27 -40.11 -15.26 -63.78
CA THR A 27 -41.58 -15.24 -63.69
C THR A 27 -42.11 -16.40 -62.86
N ASP A 28 -41.65 -17.61 -63.14
CA ASP A 28 -42.25 -18.83 -62.58
C ASP A 28 -41.85 -19.04 -61.12
N LYS A 29 -40.58 -18.77 -60.79
CA LYS A 29 -39.98 -19.22 -59.52
C LYS A 29 -39.69 -18.10 -58.53
N ILE A 30 -39.57 -16.85 -58.99
CA ILE A 30 -39.04 -15.75 -58.18
C ILE A 30 -40.06 -14.63 -58.00
N GLN A 31 -40.71 -14.15 -59.07
CA GLN A 31 -41.53 -12.93 -59.05
C GLN A 31 -42.63 -12.96 -57.99
N TYR A 32 -43.25 -14.12 -57.77
CA TYR A 32 -44.35 -14.28 -56.82
C TYR A 32 -43.94 -15.02 -55.54
N ARG A 33 -42.65 -15.32 -55.35
CA ARG A 33 -42.14 -16.05 -54.18
C ARG A 33 -41.32 -15.11 -53.30
N SER A 34 -41.97 -14.53 -52.29
CA SER A 34 -41.27 -13.71 -51.30
C SER A 34 -40.34 -14.58 -50.45
N LEU A 35 -39.03 -14.37 -50.57
CA LEU A 35 -38.05 -14.98 -49.68
C LEU A 35 -38.00 -14.17 -48.38
N GLN A 36 -38.55 -14.72 -47.31
CA GLN A 36 -38.37 -14.17 -45.95
C GLN A 36 -36.94 -14.45 -45.48
N LEU A 37 -35.98 -13.67 -46.00
CA LEU A 37 -34.59 -13.75 -45.55
C LEU A 37 -34.49 -13.12 -44.17
N ARG A 38 -34.31 -13.95 -43.14
CA ARG A 38 -33.80 -13.47 -41.86
C ARG A 38 -32.33 -13.12 -42.03
N PRO A 39 -31.89 -11.90 -41.67
CA PRO A 39 -30.48 -11.57 -41.64
C PRO A 39 -29.73 -12.60 -40.77
N SER A 40 -28.76 -13.30 -41.34
CA SER A 40 -27.93 -14.27 -40.63
C SER A 40 -26.89 -13.60 -39.71
N SER A 41 -26.71 -12.29 -39.85
CA SER A 41 -25.98 -11.49 -38.89
C SER A 41 -26.97 -10.87 -37.91
N PRO A 42 -26.78 -11.00 -36.59
CA PRO A 42 -27.48 -10.13 -35.65
C PRO A 42 -27.22 -8.68 -36.08
N ALA A 43 -28.23 -7.82 -35.94
CA ALA A 43 -28.07 -6.38 -36.16
C ALA A 43 -26.79 -5.93 -35.45
N PRO A 44 -25.92 -5.09 -36.06
CA PRO A 44 -24.68 -4.67 -35.44
C PRO A 44 -25.01 -4.13 -34.05
N HIS A 45 -24.67 -4.92 -33.04
CA HIS A 45 -25.11 -4.66 -31.68
C HIS A 45 -24.63 -3.26 -31.31
N ILE A 46 -25.55 -2.43 -30.81
CA ILE A 46 -25.50 -0.97 -30.53
C ILE A 46 -24.34 -0.55 -29.59
N SER A 47 -23.44 -1.47 -29.26
CA SER A 47 -22.15 -1.21 -28.65
C SER A 47 -21.18 -2.26 -29.16
N ASN A 48 -20.30 -1.87 -30.08
CA ASN A 48 -19.07 -2.60 -30.34
C ASN A 48 -18.32 -2.72 -29.00
N ALA A 49 -18.22 -3.92 -28.43
CA ALA A 49 -17.49 -4.16 -27.18
C ALA A 49 -16.04 -3.63 -27.24
N ARG A 50 -15.48 -3.52 -28.45
CA ARG A 50 -14.20 -2.87 -28.74
C ARG A 50 -14.23 -1.36 -28.51
N GLU A 51 -15.29 -0.68 -28.94
CA GLU A 51 -15.47 0.76 -28.77
C GLU A 51 -15.71 1.15 -27.32
N THR A 52 -16.50 0.35 -26.58
CA THR A 52 -16.71 0.59 -25.14
C THR A 52 -15.41 0.45 -24.36
N ARG A 53 -14.62 -0.61 -24.61
CA ARG A 53 -13.27 -0.75 -24.04
C ARG A 53 -12.36 0.43 -24.41
N ARG A 54 -12.42 0.92 -25.65
CA ARG A 54 -11.64 2.10 -26.10
C ARG A 54 -12.05 3.36 -25.34
N LYS A 55 -13.36 3.62 -25.20
CA LYS A 55 -13.91 4.76 -24.45
C LYS A 55 -13.51 4.70 -22.97
N LEU A 56 -13.64 3.55 -22.31
CA LEU A 56 -13.22 3.36 -20.92
C LEU A 56 -11.71 3.60 -20.74
N ARG A 57 -10.88 3.10 -21.65
CA ARG A 57 -9.42 3.34 -21.62
C ARG A 57 -9.09 4.83 -21.81
N GLN A 58 -9.83 5.52 -22.67
CA GLN A 58 -9.65 6.96 -22.90
C GLN A 58 -10.05 7.78 -21.66
N GLN A 59 -11.23 7.50 -21.09
CA GLN A 59 -11.67 8.12 -19.84
C GLN A 59 -10.69 7.88 -18.69
N ALA A 60 -10.13 6.67 -18.57
CA ALA A 60 -9.11 6.38 -17.56
C ALA A 60 -7.81 7.17 -17.79
N LYS A 61 -7.39 7.37 -19.05
CA LYS A 61 -6.25 8.22 -19.39
C LYS A 61 -6.50 9.69 -19.05
N ASP A 62 -7.69 10.20 -19.37
CA ASP A 62 -8.03 11.61 -19.12
C ASP A 62 -8.17 11.89 -17.62
N LYS A 63 -8.78 10.99 -16.84
CA LYS A 63 -8.75 11.03 -15.36
C LYS A 63 -7.33 10.99 -14.78
N LYS A 64 -6.40 10.28 -15.42
CA LYS A 64 -4.99 10.22 -14.99
C LYS A 64 -4.25 11.54 -15.26
N LYS A 65 -4.63 12.31 -16.29
CA LYS A 65 -4.03 13.62 -16.60
C LYS A 65 -4.45 14.72 -15.62
N LEU A 66 -5.65 14.64 -15.04
CA LEU A 66 -6.11 15.58 -14.01
C LEU A 66 -5.32 15.47 -12.70
N LYS A 67 -4.75 14.29 -12.40
CA LYS A 67 -3.94 14.09 -11.20
C LYS A 67 -2.59 14.78 -11.38
N THR A 68 -2.18 15.57 -10.39
CA THR A 68 -0.83 16.12 -10.36
C THR A 68 0.18 14.97 -10.44
N LYS A 69 1.22 15.15 -11.26
CA LYS A 69 2.25 14.13 -11.39
C LYS A 69 2.95 13.98 -10.04
N PRO A 70 3.08 12.76 -9.48
CA PRO A 70 3.86 12.58 -8.26
C PRO A 70 5.31 13.00 -8.51
N LEU A 71 5.95 13.55 -7.48
CA LEU A 71 7.35 13.93 -7.56
C LEU A 71 8.21 12.71 -7.93
N SER A 72 9.07 12.88 -8.93
CA SER A 72 10.08 11.87 -9.28
C SER A 72 11.08 11.69 -8.15
N SER A 73 11.77 10.54 -8.12
CA SER A 73 12.82 10.26 -7.13
C SER A 73 13.92 11.32 -7.13
N ARG A 74 14.28 11.88 -8.30
CA ARG A 74 15.26 12.98 -8.40
C ARG A 74 14.73 14.27 -7.77
N GLN A 75 13.47 14.64 -8.04
CA GLN A 75 12.84 15.83 -7.44
C GLN A 75 12.74 15.69 -5.92
N ARG A 76 12.36 14.52 -5.39
CA ARG A 76 12.27 14.29 -3.94
C ARG A 76 13.62 14.42 -3.23
N ARG A 77 14.71 13.95 -3.87
CA ARG A 77 16.08 14.13 -3.36
C ARG A 77 16.52 15.59 -3.41
N LYS A 78 16.25 16.30 -4.52
CA LYS A 78 16.57 17.73 -4.66
C LYS A 78 15.88 18.59 -3.60
N LEU A 79 14.64 18.25 -3.27
CA LEU A 79 13.86 18.92 -2.22
C LEU A 79 14.22 18.46 -0.79
N GLY A 80 15.09 17.47 -0.62
CA GLY A 80 15.48 16.97 0.71
C GLY A 80 14.31 16.42 1.53
N LEU A 81 13.24 15.90 0.90
CA LEU A 81 12.01 15.48 1.61
C LEU A 81 12.24 14.45 2.73
N TYR A 82 13.37 13.74 2.67
CA TYR A 82 13.73 12.71 3.63
C TYR A 82 14.91 13.09 4.52
N ASP A 83 15.45 14.29 4.35
CA ASP A 83 16.58 14.76 5.13
C ASP A 83 16.04 15.48 6.36
N LEU A 84 16.68 15.23 7.50
CA LEU A 84 16.31 15.89 8.73
C LEU A 84 17.17 17.17 8.84
N PRO A 85 16.56 18.37 8.79
CA PRO A 85 17.31 19.63 8.84
C PRO A 85 18.11 19.72 10.14
N ARG A 86 19.30 20.32 10.09
CA ARG A 86 20.23 20.35 11.24
C ARG A 86 19.62 21.06 12.44
N GLU A 87 18.81 22.08 12.19
CA GLU A 87 18.07 22.85 13.20
C GLU A 87 17.11 21.95 14.00
N GLY A 88 16.52 20.96 13.33
CA GLY A 88 15.62 19.97 13.91
C GLY A 88 16.32 18.82 14.62
N GLN A 89 17.65 18.72 14.60
CA GLN A 89 18.40 17.62 15.24
C GLN A 89 18.69 17.85 16.73
N LYS A 90 18.09 18.87 17.34
CA LYS A 90 18.27 19.19 18.76
C LYS A 90 17.50 18.21 19.63
N TYR A 91 18.16 17.64 20.63
CA TYR A 91 17.55 16.67 21.55
C TYR A 91 16.34 17.25 22.30
N GLU A 92 16.41 18.53 22.70
CA GLU A 92 15.37 19.24 23.45
C GLU A 92 14.00 19.21 22.75
N VAL A 93 13.98 19.31 21.41
CA VAL A 93 12.75 19.25 20.62
C VAL A 93 12.07 17.89 20.76
N TYR A 94 12.87 16.81 20.84
CA TYR A 94 12.37 15.44 20.95
C TYR A 94 12.05 15.00 22.37
N GLU A 95 12.44 15.78 23.38
CA GLU A 95 12.04 15.51 24.76
C GLU A 95 10.53 15.68 24.95
N GLY A 96 9.93 16.72 24.34
CA GLY A 96 8.48 16.89 24.27
C GLY A 96 7.79 15.73 23.55
N LEU A 97 8.38 15.25 22.45
CA LEU A 97 7.86 14.09 21.71
C LEU A 97 7.91 12.81 22.55
N ASN A 98 8.98 12.62 23.34
CA ASN A 98 9.10 11.49 24.26
C ASN A 98 8.01 11.54 25.34
N ARG A 99 7.73 12.71 25.93
CA ARG A 99 6.64 12.86 26.90
C ARG A 99 5.28 12.48 26.29
N LEU A 100 4.99 12.88 25.06
CA LEU A 100 3.78 12.49 24.34
C LEU A 100 3.73 10.96 24.15
N TRP A 101 4.83 10.37 23.68
CA TRP A 101 4.93 8.93 23.45
C TRP A 101 4.75 8.12 24.75
N GLN A 102 5.29 8.60 25.87
CA GLN A 102 5.05 7.98 27.18
C GLN A 102 3.58 8.03 27.58
N GLY A 103 2.86 9.13 27.28
CA GLY A 103 1.41 9.21 27.50
C GLY A 103 0.65 8.17 26.67
N TYR A 104 0.96 8.13 25.38
CA TYR A 104 0.39 7.16 24.43
C TYR A 104 0.59 5.70 24.86
N ILE A 105 1.81 5.32 25.23
CA ILE A 105 2.10 3.92 25.56
C ILE A 105 1.48 3.52 26.91
N ARG A 106 1.36 4.46 27.85
CA ARG A 106 0.65 4.25 29.11
C ARG A 106 -0.84 3.98 28.87
N GLU A 107 -1.46 4.72 27.96
CA GLU A 107 -2.87 4.52 27.60
C GLU A 107 -3.10 3.17 26.92
N ILE A 108 -2.24 2.78 25.97
CA ILE A 108 -2.35 1.49 25.26
C ILE A 108 -2.22 0.29 26.20
N LEU A 109 -1.21 0.34 27.07
CA LEU A 109 -0.92 -0.77 27.96
C LEU A 109 -1.91 -0.82 29.12
N GLY A 110 -2.36 0.33 29.65
CA GLY A 110 -3.31 0.39 30.74
C GLY A 110 -2.83 -0.42 31.96
N SER A 111 -3.62 -1.40 32.39
CA SER A 111 -3.25 -2.30 33.49
C SER A 111 -2.14 -3.28 33.13
N GLU A 112 -1.93 -3.59 31.84
CA GLU A 112 -0.88 -4.51 31.40
C GLU A 112 0.53 -3.94 31.56
N MET A 113 0.65 -2.65 31.92
CA MET A 113 1.93 -2.07 32.32
C MET A 113 2.52 -2.71 33.58
N TYR A 114 1.67 -3.15 34.50
CA TYR A 114 2.07 -3.67 35.80
C TYR A 114 2.32 -5.18 35.75
N THR A 115 1.50 -5.90 34.97
CA THR A 115 1.56 -7.36 34.84
C THR A 115 2.51 -7.81 33.73
N GLY A 116 2.64 -7.01 32.67
CA GLY A 116 3.37 -7.40 31.46
C GLY A 116 2.74 -8.60 30.74
N GLY A 117 3.59 -9.42 30.12
CA GLY A 117 3.19 -10.68 29.51
C GLY A 117 2.77 -10.60 28.03
N PRO A 118 2.18 -11.68 27.48
CA PRO A 118 1.90 -11.80 26.06
C PRO A 118 0.91 -10.76 25.51
N GLY A 119 -0.07 -10.33 26.31
CA GLY A 119 -1.01 -9.27 25.93
C GLY A 119 -0.31 -7.93 25.71
N ALA A 120 0.53 -7.52 26.68
CA ALA A 120 1.36 -6.34 26.57
C ALA A 120 2.29 -6.43 25.36
N ALA A 121 2.96 -7.58 25.16
CA ALA A 121 3.86 -7.81 24.03
C ALA A 121 3.15 -7.71 22.68
N ALA A 122 1.91 -8.21 22.57
CA ALA A 122 1.11 -8.09 21.35
C ALA A 122 0.77 -6.63 21.04
N LYS A 123 0.38 -5.83 22.04
CA LYS A 123 0.13 -4.39 21.86
C LYS A 123 1.41 -3.63 21.51
N LEU A 124 2.52 -3.94 22.17
CA LEU A 124 3.82 -3.33 21.87
C LEU A 124 4.32 -3.66 20.46
N SER A 125 4.02 -4.86 19.94
CA SER A 125 4.43 -5.27 18.59
C SER A 125 3.78 -4.42 17.48
N SER A 126 2.53 -3.98 17.70
CA SER A 126 1.79 -3.13 16.77
C SER A 126 1.93 -1.64 17.05
N ALA A 127 2.48 -1.27 18.21
CA ALA A 127 2.65 0.11 18.64
C ALA A 127 3.64 0.92 17.79
N GLU A 128 3.47 2.24 17.89
CA GLU A 128 4.38 3.22 17.32
C GLU A 128 5.59 3.44 18.24
N PHE A 129 6.78 3.56 17.66
CA PHE A 129 8.04 3.83 18.39
C PHE A 129 8.67 5.19 18.04
N HIS A 130 8.05 5.99 17.17
CA HIS A 130 8.44 7.39 17.02
C HIS A 130 8.24 8.14 18.34
N GLY A 131 9.30 8.75 18.86
CA GLY A 131 9.31 9.40 20.18
C GLY A 131 9.72 8.47 21.33
N ALA A 132 9.90 7.17 21.11
CA ALA A 132 10.30 6.25 22.16
C ALA A 132 11.73 6.55 22.66
N GLY A 133 11.92 6.53 23.98
CA GLY A 133 13.25 6.51 24.59
C GLY A 133 13.85 5.11 24.48
N VAL A 134 14.95 4.98 23.74
CA VAL A 134 15.59 3.69 23.44
C VAL A 134 17.06 3.68 23.85
N GLU A 135 17.52 2.50 24.23
CA GLU A 135 18.92 2.20 24.51
C GLU A 135 19.33 0.91 23.78
N VAL A 136 20.46 0.94 23.06
CA VAL A 136 20.98 -0.26 22.39
C VAL A 136 21.72 -1.13 23.40
N VAL A 137 21.11 -2.25 23.80
CA VAL A 137 21.68 -3.16 24.81
C VAL A 137 22.56 -4.22 24.17
N ARG A 138 22.15 -4.75 23.03
CA ARG A 138 22.91 -5.74 22.26
C ARG A 138 22.95 -5.32 20.80
N SER A 139 24.12 -5.45 20.18
CA SER A 139 24.30 -5.29 18.74
C SER A 139 25.37 -6.22 18.24
N ARG A 140 25.23 -6.74 17.01
CA ARG A 140 26.32 -7.42 16.29
C ARG A 140 27.57 -6.54 16.16
N CYS A 141 27.40 -5.22 16.16
CA CYS A 141 28.50 -4.25 16.14
C CYS A 141 28.69 -3.65 17.54
N PRO A 142 29.74 -4.02 18.30
CA PRO A 142 29.92 -3.57 19.68
C PRO A 142 29.96 -2.05 19.85
N GLY A 143 30.47 -1.32 18.85
CA GLY A 143 30.54 0.15 18.88
C GLY A 143 29.17 0.86 18.89
N ARG A 144 28.07 0.14 18.66
CA ARG A 144 26.69 0.67 18.73
C ARG A 144 26.03 0.45 20.09
N VAL A 145 26.58 -0.43 20.91
CA VAL A 145 26.05 -0.72 22.25
C VAL A 145 26.19 0.52 23.13
N GLY A 146 25.17 0.81 23.93
CA GLY A 146 25.11 1.98 24.80
C GLY A 146 24.65 3.27 24.10
N ILE A 147 24.29 3.23 22.81
CA ILE A 147 23.61 4.37 22.16
C ILE A 147 22.26 4.55 22.84
N LYS A 148 22.08 5.69 23.51
CA LYS A 148 20.86 6.07 24.22
C LYS A 148 20.29 7.37 23.68
N GLY A 149 18.99 7.40 23.44
CA GLY A 149 18.33 8.57 22.89
C GLY A 149 16.85 8.37 22.60
N VAL A 150 16.28 9.31 21.83
CA VAL A 150 14.88 9.26 21.40
C VAL A 150 14.80 8.87 19.94
N VAL A 151 13.89 7.97 19.58
CA VAL A 151 13.66 7.60 18.17
C VAL A 151 12.99 8.77 17.46
N VAL A 152 13.68 9.35 16.50
CA VAL A 152 13.19 10.41 15.62
C VAL A 152 12.36 9.82 14.48
N ARG A 153 12.87 8.74 13.87
CA ARG A 153 12.20 8.05 12.75
C ARG A 153 12.32 6.55 12.85
N ASP A 154 11.19 5.89 12.70
CA ASP A 154 11.07 4.45 12.53
C ASP A 154 10.95 4.11 11.04
N ARG A 155 12.08 3.74 10.44
CA ARG A 155 12.13 3.24 9.06
C ARG A 155 12.09 1.72 9.06
N LYS A 156 11.85 1.16 7.87
CA LYS A 156 11.77 -0.30 7.68
C LYS A 156 12.94 -1.05 8.33
N PHE A 157 14.19 -0.65 8.08
CA PHE A 157 15.37 -1.40 8.54
C PHE A 157 16.21 -0.70 9.62
N VAL A 158 15.90 0.57 9.90
CA VAL A 158 16.75 1.41 10.76
C VAL A 158 15.90 2.23 11.70
N PHE A 159 16.42 2.48 12.90
CA PHE A 159 15.97 3.56 13.77
C PHE A 159 16.93 4.74 13.64
N GLU A 160 16.37 5.92 13.45
CA GLU A 160 17.11 7.17 13.62
C GLU A 160 16.92 7.65 15.04
N ILE A 161 17.99 7.68 15.83
CA ILE A 161 17.96 7.98 17.25
C ILE A 161 18.71 9.29 17.50
N VAL A 162 18.05 10.30 18.07
CA VAL A 162 18.72 11.51 18.54
C VAL A 162 19.34 11.27 19.91
N THR A 163 20.64 11.45 20.00
CA THR A 163 21.40 11.31 21.24
C THR A 163 21.66 12.68 21.85
N LYS A 164 21.77 12.77 23.18
CA LYS A 164 22.06 14.05 23.87
C LYS A 164 23.39 14.68 23.44
N LYS A 165 24.41 13.86 23.13
CA LYS A 165 25.79 14.32 22.89
C LYS A 165 26.23 14.28 21.42
N ARG A 166 25.73 13.33 20.62
CA ARG A 166 26.32 12.98 19.32
C ARG A 166 25.36 13.19 18.14
N GLY A 167 24.29 13.97 18.34
CA GLY A 167 23.26 14.24 17.35
C GLY A 167 22.49 12.97 16.96
N VAL A 168 21.97 12.94 15.73
CA VAL A 168 21.20 11.81 15.21
C VAL A 168 22.11 10.68 14.74
N LYS A 169 21.81 9.47 15.19
CA LYS A 169 22.49 8.22 14.82
C LYS A 169 21.51 7.31 14.11
N VAL A 170 21.94 6.75 12.99
CA VAL A 170 21.16 5.74 12.25
C VAL A 170 21.63 4.37 12.70
N VAL A 171 20.78 3.64 13.42
CA VAL A 171 21.07 2.30 13.95
C VAL A 171 20.26 1.27 13.17
N PRO A 172 20.91 0.29 12.52
CA PRO A 172 20.18 -0.80 11.86
C PRO A 172 19.50 -1.67 12.90
N LYS A 173 18.31 -2.15 12.57
CA LYS A 173 17.52 -3.03 13.43
C LYS A 173 18.04 -4.47 13.40
N GLU A 174 18.62 -4.87 12.28
CA GLU A 174 19.21 -6.19 12.13
C GLU A 174 20.29 -6.46 13.19
N GLY A 175 20.17 -7.57 13.90
CA GLY A 175 21.10 -8.00 14.94
C GLY A 175 21.25 -7.00 16.08
N THR A 176 20.19 -6.24 16.38
CA THR A 176 20.16 -5.29 17.51
C THR A 176 18.96 -5.52 18.42
N ILE A 177 19.19 -5.32 19.72
CA ILE A 177 18.15 -5.33 20.75
C ILE A 177 18.10 -3.94 21.37
N PHE A 178 16.91 -3.33 21.32
CA PHE A 178 16.64 -2.01 21.87
C PHE A 178 15.85 -2.15 23.16
N ARG A 179 16.37 -1.64 24.27
CA ARG A 179 15.61 -1.51 25.50
C ARG A 179 14.82 -0.22 25.48
N VAL A 180 13.55 -0.31 25.84
CA VAL A 180 12.63 0.80 25.98
C VAL A 180 12.24 0.90 27.44
N THR A 181 12.43 2.09 28.03
CA THR A 181 12.08 2.36 29.42
C THR A 181 10.89 3.33 29.46
N VAL A 182 9.82 2.94 30.13
CA VAL A 182 8.61 3.74 30.32
C VAL A 182 8.40 3.98 31.82
N PRO A 183 8.30 5.25 32.27
CA PRO A 183 7.94 5.54 33.65
C PRO A 183 6.46 5.22 33.88
N VAL A 184 6.19 4.43 34.91
CA VAL A 184 4.82 4.11 35.36
C VAL A 184 4.38 5.27 36.26
N GLY A 185 3.27 5.92 35.92
CA GLY A 185 2.81 7.13 36.63
C GLY A 185 2.55 6.90 38.12
N GLU A 186 2.73 7.93 38.94
CA GLU A 186 2.69 7.86 40.40
C GLU A 186 1.29 7.55 40.99
N GLU A 187 0.22 7.70 40.21
CA GLU A 187 -1.17 7.62 40.71
C GLU A 187 -1.68 6.19 40.97
N LYS A 188 -0.99 5.15 40.52
CA LYS A 188 -1.33 3.74 40.76
C LYS A 188 -0.09 2.92 41.12
N VAL A 189 0.67 3.40 42.10
CA VAL A 189 1.66 2.53 42.75
C VAL A 189 0.88 1.49 43.56
N ASP A 190 0.61 0.34 42.96
CA ASP A 190 0.23 -0.85 43.71
C ASP A 190 1.34 -1.11 44.73
N LYS A 191 0.98 -0.98 46.01
CA LYS A 191 1.90 -1.04 47.17
C LYS A 191 2.67 -2.37 47.27
N GLU A 192 2.32 -3.37 46.46
CA GLU A 192 2.94 -4.70 46.45
C GLU A 192 4.13 -4.86 45.48
N SER A 193 4.23 -4.07 44.41
CA SER A 193 5.23 -4.35 43.35
C SER A 193 6.46 -3.43 43.34
N GLY A 194 6.38 -2.24 43.93
CA GLY A 194 7.51 -1.27 44.03
C GLY A 194 8.12 -0.80 42.69
N ARG A 195 7.65 -1.27 41.54
CA ARG A 195 8.21 -0.99 40.21
C ARG A 195 7.78 0.40 39.73
N LYS A 196 8.75 1.31 39.65
CA LYS A 196 8.57 2.69 39.15
C LYS A 196 8.64 2.80 37.61
N THR A 197 9.16 1.77 36.96
CA THR A 197 9.44 1.78 35.52
C THR A 197 9.15 0.41 34.90
N LEU A 198 8.50 0.42 33.73
CA LEU A 198 8.38 -0.72 32.85
C LEU A 198 9.56 -0.69 31.87
N GLU A 199 10.33 -1.77 31.83
CA GLU A 199 11.38 -1.95 30.84
C GLU A 199 11.06 -3.17 30.00
N PHE A 200 11.18 -3.02 28.68
CA PHE A 200 11.02 -4.13 27.76
C PHE A 200 12.03 -4.05 26.63
N ASP A 201 12.45 -5.22 26.16
CA ASP A 201 13.42 -5.37 25.09
C ASP A 201 12.71 -5.63 23.77
N VAL A 202 13.05 -4.82 22.77
CA VAL A 202 12.54 -4.89 21.41
C VAL A 202 13.59 -5.52 20.53
N LEU A 203 13.26 -6.68 19.97
CA LEU A 203 14.09 -7.41 19.02
C LEU A 203 14.03 -6.74 17.65
N GLY A 204 15.14 -6.13 17.23
CA GLY A 204 15.21 -5.36 16.00
C GLY A 204 14.93 -6.20 14.74
N ASP A 205 15.33 -7.47 14.73
CA ASP A 205 15.08 -8.39 13.62
C ASP A 205 13.58 -8.56 13.32
N GLN A 206 12.75 -8.58 14.36
CA GLN A 206 11.30 -8.68 14.25
C GLN A 206 10.62 -7.34 13.91
N MET A 207 11.36 -6.24 14.06
CA MET A 207 10.90 -4.88 13.84
C MET A 207 11.32 -4.30 12.48
N MET A 208 11.79 -5.15 11.55
CA MET A 208 12.22 -4.75 10.19
C MET A 208 11.06 -4.39 9.23
N LEU A 209 10.06 -3.68 9.76
CA LEU A 209 8.87 -3.21 9.10
C LEU A 209 8.67 -1.73 9.45
N ARG A 210 8.01 -1.00 8.54
CA ARG A 210 7.57 0.37 8.87
C ARG A 210 6.47 0.27 9.92
N SER A 211 6.36 1.28 10.78
CA SER A 211 5.32 1.30 11.82
C SER A 211 3.90 1.07 11.29
N VAL A 212 3.53 1.78 10.21
CA VAL A 212 2.21 1.62 9.57
C VAL A 212 1.95 0.19 9.07
N ASP A 213 3.02 -0.49 8.61
CA ASP A 213 2.90 -1.87 8.15
C ASP A 213 2.78 -2.84 9.33
N ARG A 214 3.38 -2.53 10.50
CA ARG A 214 3.27 -3.35 11.72
C ARG A 214 1.86 -3.33 12.30
N ALA A 215 1.25 -2.16 12.37
CA ALA A 215 -0.10 -2.00 12.94
C ALA A 215 -1.15 -2.92 12.27
N ASN A 216 -0.97 -3.20 10.97
CA ASN A 216 -1.89 -4.04 10.19
C ASN A 216 -1.40 -5.50 10.05
N ARG A 217 -0.23 -5.84 10.58
CA ARG A 217 0.37 -7.17 10.40
C ARG A 217 -0.05 -8.11 11.51
N LYS A 218 -0.40 -9.34 11.12
CA LYS A 218 -0.52 -10.46 12.04
C LYS A 218 0.88 -11.03 12.30
N PHE A 219 1.43 -10.76 13.47
CA PHE A 219 2.71 -11.34 13.90
C PHE A 219 2.54 -12.83 14.17
N LYS A 220 3.49 -13.64 13.67
CA LYS A 220 3.57 -15.08 13.92
C LYS A 220 4.83 -15.33 14.72
N SER A 221 4.78 -16.29 15.63
CA SER A 221 5.99 -16.76 16.32
C SER A 221 6.90 -17.44 15.29
N HIS A 222 8.14 -16.96 15.23
CA HIS A 222 9.20 -17.57 14.45
C HIS A 222 10.37 -17.83 15.40
N PHE A 223 11.04 -18.97 15.22
CA PHE A 223 12.30 -19.23 15.88
C PHE A 223 13.37 -18.28 15.34
N LEU A 224 14.20 -17.74 16.23
CA LEU A 224 15.27 -16.81 15.85
C LEU A 224 16.61 -17.50 16.07
N GLU A 225 17.31 -17.75 14.97
CA GLU A 225 18.66 -18.26 15.00
C GLU A 225 19.61 -17.16 15.50
N GLY A 226 20.24 -17.38 16.66
CA GLY A 226 21.29 -16.50 17.18
C GLY A 226 20.87 -15.46 18.24
N LEU A 227 19.69 -15.62 18.84
CA LEU A 227 19.29 -14.89 20.04
C LEU A 227 19.84 -15.54 21.31
#